data_AF-A0A7V2VS77-F1
#
_entry.id   AF-A0A7V2VS77-F1
#
_cell.length_a   1.000
_cell.length_b   1.000
_cell.length_c   1.000
_cell.angle_alpha   90.00
_cell.angle_beta   90.00
_cell.angle_gamma   90.00
#
_symmetry.space_group_name_H-M   'P 1'
#
loop_
_entity.id
_entity.type
_entity.pdbx_description
1 polymer ?
#
loop_
_entity_poly.entity_id
_entity_poly.type
_entity_poly.pdbx_seq_one_letter_code
_entity_poly.pdbx_strand_id
1 'polypeptide(L)'
;MLDRGSSSEREDAVSDTTAENCFEAVATVDVVIPAFNEANCIEGVLHDVIMARQDNRFKIENIYVLSDASTDQTDDIVQRVAKRDHRIKLISKPERKGKQDSINLAFSISSADIVIFIDADVRLANEH
;
A
#
# COMPACT_ATOMS: atom_id res chain seq x y z
N MET A 1 -61.28 -47.58 -15.77
CA MET A 1 -61.64 -46.22 -16.20
C MET A 1 -60.86 -45.28 -15.30
N LEU A 2 -59.57 -45.10 -15.57
CA LEU A 2 -58.96 -43.85 -16.10
C LEU A 2 -59.44 -42.65 -15.27
N ASP A 3 -58.61 -42.11 -14.39
CA ASP A 3 -57.69 -41.05 -14.81
C ASP A 3 -56.34 -41.03 -14.07
N ARG A 4 -55.33 -40.48 -14.76
CA ARG A 4 -53.91 -40.38 -14.40
C ARG A 4 -53.60 -38.98 -13.86
N GLY A 5 -52.51 -38.88 -13.09
CA GLY A 5 -51.83 -37.61 -12.78
C GLY A 5 -51.62 -37.46 -11.27
N SER A 6 -50.47 -37.03 -10.75
CA SER A 6 -49.23 -36.56 -11.37
C SER A 6 -48.12 -36.76 -10.34
N SER A 7 -46.95 -37.08 -10.87
CA SER A 7 -45.71 -37.36 -10.18
C SER A 7 -45.21 -36.18 -9.35
N SER A 8 -44.49 -36.55 -8.28
CA SER A 8 -43.31 -35.89 -7.71
C SER A 8 -42.96 -34.50 -8.22
N GLU A 9 -42.87 -33.52 -7.31
CA GLU A 9 -41.69 -32.65 -7.19
C GLU A 9 -41.47 -32.35 -5.70
N ARG A 10 -40.44 -32.99 -5.13
CA ARG A 10 -39.77 -32.47 -3.94
C ARG A 10 -38.98 -31.27 -4.44
N GLU A 11 -39.42 -30.07 -4.13
CA GLU A 11 -38.56 -28.89 -4.21
C GLU A 11 -37.62 -28.93 -3.00
N ASP A 12 -36.61 -29.79 -3.13
CA ASP A 12 -35.35 -29.64 -2.40
C ASP A 12 -34.81 -28.26 -2.82
N ALA A 13 -34.98 -27.27 -1.94
CA ALA A 13 -34.37 -25.96 -2.11
C ALA A 13 -32.85 -26.17 -2.12
N VAL A 14 -32.30 -26.28 -3.33
CA VAL A 14 -30.87 -26.25 -3.59
C VAL A 14 -30.40 -24.89 -3.10
N SER A 15 -29.78 -24.89 -1.92
CA SER A 15 -29.01 -23.76 -1.44
C SER A 15 -27.95 -23.48 -2.49
N ASP A 16 -28.16 -22.44 -3.29
CA ASP A 16 -27.17 -21.89 -4.19
C ASP A 16 -25.99 -21.41 -3.36
N THR A 17 -25.09 -22.35 -3.08
CA THR A 17 -23.87 -22.16 -2.30
C THR A 17 -22.71 -22.01 -3.27
N THR A 18 -22.94 -21.29 -4.35
CA THR A 18 -21.86 -20.68 -5.12
C THR A 18 -21.74 -19.20 -4.75
N ALA A 19 -21.71 -18.93 -3.44
CA ALA A 19 -20.91 -17.83 -2.96
C ALA A 19 -19.45 -18.21 -3.23
N GLU A 20 -19.03 -17.99 -4.48
CA GLU A 20 -17.63 -17.89 -4.84
C GLU A 20 -17.06 -16.76 -3.99
N ASN A 21 -16.62 -17.11 -2.79
CA ASN A 21 -15.64 -16.32 -2.08
C ASN A 21 -14.31 -16.57 -2.81
N CYS A 22 -14.23 -16.09 -4.04
CA CYS A 22 -12.98 -15.80 -4.70
C CYS A 22 -12.34 -14.74 -3.83
N PHE A 23 -11.51 -15.17 -2.87
CA PHE A 23 -10.57 -14.30 -2.20
C PHE A 23 -9.78 -13.63 -3.33
N GLU A 24 -10.21 -12.44 -3.76
CA GLU A 24 -9.36 -11.59 -4.57
C GLU A 24 -8.10 -11.40 -3.74
N ALA A 25 -6.96 -11.82 -4.29
CA ALA A 25 -5.69 -11.65 -3.61
C ALA A 25 -5.52 -10.16 -3.32
N VAL A 26 -5.37 -9.80 -2.04
CA VAL A 26 -5.16 -8.42 -1.62
C VAL A 26 -3.84 -7.94 -2.23
N ALA A 27 -3.90 -7.00 -3.18
CA ALA A 27 -2.71 -6.48 -3.82
C ALA A 27 -1.80 -5.80 -2.80
N THR A 28 -0.53 -6.18 -2.79
CA THR A 28 0.50 -5.53 -1.98
C THR A 28 0.98 -4.25 -2.66
N VAL A 29 1.11 -3.18 -1.88
CA VAL A 29 1.56 -1.88 -2.36
C VAL A 29 2.79 -1.45 -1.58
N ASP A 30 3.87 -1.13 -2.29
CA ASP A 30 5.01 -0.41 -1.74
C ASP A 30 4.93 1.06 -2.13
N VAL A 31 4.90 1.94 -1.13
CA VAL A 31 5.00 3.39 -1.33
C VAL A 31 6.47 3.80 -1.22
N VAL A 32 6.94 4.59 -2.17
CA VAL A 32 8.33 5.03 -2.26
C VAL A 32 8.38 6.56 -2.23
N ILE A 33 9.13 7.10 -1.29
CA ILE A 33 9.31 8.53 -1.05
C ILE A 33 10.80 8.86 -1.17
N PRO A 34 11.28 9.31 -2.34
CA PRO A 34 12.61 9.89 -2.47
C PRO A 34 12.66 11.19 -1.67
N ALA A 35 13.71 11.39 -0.87
CA ALA A 35 13.87 12.57 -0.04
C ALA A 35 15.30 13.13 -0.10
N PHE A 36 15.43 14.45 -0.14
CA PHE A 36 16.70 15.15 0.04
C PHE A 36 16.45 16.49 0.74
N ASN A 37 16.83 16.58 2.02
CA ASN A 37 16.62 17.78 2.84
C ASN A 37 15.15 18.23 2.94
N GLU A 38 14.28 17.31 3.35
CA GLU A 38 12.82 17.45 3.40
C GLU A 38 12.29 17.50 4.84
N ALA A 39 13.11 17.93 5.81
CA ALA A 39 12.74 17.92 7.23
C ALA A 39 11.45 18.70 7.55
N ASN A 40 11.09 19.68 6.72
CA ASN A 40 9.90 20.52 6.92
C ASN A 40 8.58 19.85 6.49
N CYS A 41 8.62 18.84 5.63
CA CYS A 41 7.44 18.27 4.98
C CYS A 41 7.33 16.74 5.13
N ILE A 42 8.45 16.03 5.32
CA ILE A 42 8.49 14.56 5.30
C ILE A 42 7.55 13.91 6.34
N GLU A 43 7.37 14.51 7.52
CA GLU A 43 6.44 14.00 8.54
C GLU A 43 4.98 14.10 8.07
N GLY A 44 4.64 15.14 7.31
CA GLY A 44 3.29 15.36 6.77
C GLY A 44 2.90 14.33 5.72
N VAL A 45 3.76 14.09 4.72
CA VAL A 45 3.48 13.07 3.69
C VAL A 45 3.46 11.66 4.30
N LEU A 46 4.35 11.35 5.24
CA LEU A 46 4.33 10.07 5.95
C LEU A 46 3.01 9.90 6.70
N HIS A 47 2.54 10.92 7.42
CA HIS A 47 1.26 10.86 8.09
C HIS A 47 0.10 10.58 7.12
N ASP A 48 0.06 11.28 5.99
CA ASP A 48 -0.99 11.09 4.99
C ASP A 48 -0.99 9.67 4.41
N VAL A 49 0.19 9.12 4.09
CA VAL A 49 0.34 7.74 3.58
C VAL A 49 -0.08 6.71 4.63
N ILE A 50 0.32 6.91 5.90
CA ILE A 50 -0.06 6.01 7.00
C ILE A 50 -1.59 5.96 7.17
N MET A 51 -2.24 7.12 7.05
CA MET A 51 -3.70 7.29 7.21
C MET A 51 -4.50 6.97 5.94
N ALA A 52 -3.85 6.63 4.83
CA ALA A 52 -4.52 6.31 3.58
C ALA A 52 -5.51 5.15 3.77
N ARG A 53 -6.76 5.36 3.33
CA ARG A 53 -7.83 4.36 3.42
C ARG A 53 -7.45 3.14 2.59
N GLN A 54 -7.44 1.98 3.23
CA GLN A 54 -7.25 0.68 2.61
C GLN A 54 -8.56 -0.10 2.73
N ASP A 55 -8.83 -0.95 1.74
CA ASP A 55 -9.97 -1.87 1.74
C ASP A 55 -9.49 -3.29 1.42
N ASN A 56 -10.41 -4.23 1.19
CA ASN A 56 -10.07 -5.62 0.94
C ASN A 56 -9.37 -5.86 -0.42
N ARG A 57 -9.13 -4.83 -1.23
CA ARG A 57 -8.47 -4.96 -2.55
C ARG A 57 -6.97 -4.75 -2.48
N PHE A 58 -6.48 -3.97 -1.50
CA PHE A 58 -5.05 -3.70 -1.37
C PHE A 58 -4.62 -3.41 0.06
N LYS A 59 -3.33 -3.65 0.31
CA LYS A 59 -2.66 -3.22 1.55
C LYS A 59 -1.34 -2.55 1.25
N ILE A 60 -1.03 -1.48 1.98
CA ILE A 60 0.31 -0.89 1.98
C ILE A 60 1.21 -1.80 2.81
N GLU A 61 2.09 -2.52 2.12
CA GLU A 61 3.03 -3.47 2.73
C GLU A 61 4.23 -2.71 3.30
N ASN A 62 4.85 -1.83 2.50
CA ASN A 62 5.99 -1.03 2.92
C ASN A 62 5.87 0.43 2.49
N ILE A 63 6.54 1.30 3.26
CA ILE A 63 6.74 2.72 2.95
C ILE A 63 8.26 2.96 2.97
N TYR A 64 8.89 2.93 1.80
CA TYR A 64 10.31 3.18 1.65
C TYR A 64 10.58 4.67 1.58
N VAL A 65 11.33 5.21 2.53
CA VAL A 65 11.91 6.54 2.42
C VAL A 65 13.35 6.40 1.97
N LEU A 66 13.66 6.89 0.76
CA LEU A 66 14.98 6.81 0.16
C LEU A 66 15.67 8.16 0.29
N SER A 67 16.40 8.34 1.39
CA SER A 67 17.13 9.57 1.66
C SER A 67 18.41 9.62 0.83
N ASP A 68 18.49 10.60 -0.07
CA ASP A 68 19.55 10.76 -1.06
C ASP A 68 20.68 11.65 -0.53
N ALA A 69 21.30 11.22 0.58
CA ALA A 69 22.31 11.96 1.34
C ALA A 69 21.80 13.28 1.94
N SER A 70 20.64 13.23 2.64
CA SER A 70 20.16 14.37 3.41
C SER A 70 21.14 14.75 4.51
N THR A 71 21.30 16.05 4.74
CA THR A 71 22.20 16.64 5.74
C THR A 71 21.45 17.38 6.85
N ASP A 72 20.13 17.48 6.73
CA ASP A 72 19.25 18.04 7.73
C ASP A 72 18.62 16.94 8.60
N GLN A 73 17.50 17.25 9.27
CA GLN A 73 16.83 16.31 10.17
C GLN A 73 15.90 15.30 9.47
N THR A 74 15.90 15.21 8.13
CA THR A 74 15.00 14.32 7.37
C THR A 74 15.05 12.89 7.89
N ASP A 75 16.26 12.32 8.00
CA ASP A 75 16.48 10.93 8.42
C ASP A 75 16.03 10.70 9.87
N ASP A 76 16.34 11.63 10.77
CA ASP A 76 15.95 11.56 12.18
C ASP A 76 14.42 11.56 12.36
N ILE A 77 13.73 12.40 11.57
CA ILE A 77 12.27 12.47 11.54
C ILE A 77 11.70 11.13 11.08
N VAL A 78 12.20 10.60 9.96
CA VAL A 78 11.72 9.31 9.42
C VAL A 78 11.94 8.18 10.42
N GLN A 79 13.13 8.10 11.03
CA GLN A 79 13.42 7.08 12.06
C GLN A 79 12.48 7.20 13.27
N ARG A 80 12.13 8.43 13.68
CA ARG A 80 11.18 8.66 14.76
C ARG A 80 9.79 8.17 14.40
N VAL A 81 9.31 8.41 13.17
CA VAL A 81 8.00 7.93 12.70
C VAL A 81 8.02 6.40 12.53
N ALA A 82 9.10 5.82 12.02
CA ALA A 82 9.26 4.37 11.83
C ALA A 82 9.20 3.56 13.15
N LYS A 83 9.53 4.18 14.30
CA LYS A 83 9.32 3.57 15.62
C LYS A 83 7.83 3.34 15.94
N ARG A 84 6.92 4.03 15.26
CA ARG A 84 5.46 3.98 15.48
C ARG A 84 4.72 3.18 14.42
N ASP A 85 5.28 3.07 13.21
CA ASP A 85 4.73 2.28 12.11
C ASP A 85 5.82 1.43 11.46
N HIS A 86 5.72 0.11 11.62
CA HIS A 86 6.72 -0.85 11.16
C HIS A 86 6.80 -0.98 9.63
N ARG A 87 5.83 -0.43 8.89
CA ARG A 87 5.87 -0.45 7.42
C ARG A 87 6.93 0.52 6.88
N ILE A 88 7.31 1.52 7.67
CA ILE A 88 8.28 2.54 7.26
C ILE A 88 9.70 2.00 7.31
N LYS A 89 10.39 2.09 6.18
CA LYS A 89 11.78 1.65 6.00
C LYS A 89 12.61 2.81 5.45
N LEU A 90 13.51 3.34 6.28
CA LEU A 90 14.49 4.34 5.84
C LEU A 90 15.68 3.65 5.18
N ILE A 91 16.04 4.09 3.99
CA ILE A 91 17.31 3.74 3.33
C ILE A 91 18.07 5.05 3.08
N SER A 92 19.10 5.27 3.89
CA SER A 92 19.99 6.44 3.79
C SER A 92 21.15 6.14 2.85
N LYS A 93 21.23 6.87 1.75
CA LYS A 93 22.32 6.76 0.78
C LYS A 93 23.46 7.69 1.19
N PRO A 94 24.73 7.25 1.06
CA PRO A 94 25.89 8.05 1.46
C PRO A 94 26.23 9.17 0.46
N GLU A 95 25.70 9.11 -0.76
CA GLU A 95 25.96 10.07 -1.84
C GLU A 95 24.66 10.42 -2.55
N ARG A 96 24.53 11.70 -2.93
CA ARG A 96 23.40 12.21 -3.69
C ARG A 96 23.50 11.80 -5.16
N LYS A 97 22.58 10.95 -5.61
CA LYS A 97 22.51 10.43 -7.00
C LYS A 97 21.24 10.82 -7.75
N GLY A 98 20.37 11.59 -7.10
CA GLY A 98 19.12 12.08 -7.65
C GLY A 98 17.97 11.09 -7.52
N LYS A 99 16.78 11.57 -7.85
CA LYS A 99 15.50 10.86 -7.72
C LYS A 99 15.47 9.56 -8.53
N GLN A 100 16.01 9.55 -9.76
CA GLN A 100 16.04 8.38 -10.63
C GLN A 100 16.79 7.21 -10.00
N ASP A 101 17.90 7.48 -9.31
CA ASP A 101 18.67 6.44 -8.61
C ASP A 101 17.86 5.84 -7.46
N SER A 102 17.15 6.68 -6.69
CA SER A 102 16.23 6.21 -5.64
C SER A 102 15.08 5.37 -6.22
N ILE A 103 14.48 5.79 -7.34
CA ILE A 103 13.43 5.02 -8.03
C ILE A 103 13.95 3.65 -8.47
N ASN A 104 15.14 3.60 -9.09
CA ASN A 104 15.75 2.34 -9.53
C ASN A 104 16.07 1.42 -8.35
N LEU A 105 16.55 1.99 -7.23
CA LEU A 105 16.78 1.24 -6.00
C LEU A 105 15.47 0.62 -5.49
N ALA A 106 14.38 1.39 -5.45
CA ALA A 106 13.07 0.88 -5.04
C ALA A 106 12.62 -0.32 -5.88
N PHE A 107 12.75 -0.24 -7.21
CA PHE A 107 12.41 -1.35 -8.10
C PHE A 107 13.26 -2.60 -7.86
N SER A 108 14.52 -2.46 -7.42
CA SER A 108 15.39 -3.59 -7.15
C SER A 108 15.12 -4.29 -5.81
N ILE A 109 14.44 -3.63 -4.87
CA ILE A 109 14.18 -4.16 -3.52
C ILE A 109 12.71 -4.53 -3.30
N SER A 110 11.79 -4.00 -4.12
CA SER A 110 10.36 -4.26 -3.96
C SER A 110 9.97 -5.62 -4.53
N SER A 111 9.09 -6.30 -3.81
CA SER A 111 8.40 -7.51 -4.28
C SER A 111 6.88 -7.33 -4.28
N ALA A 112 6.40 -6.08 -4.18
CA ALA A 112 4.99 -5.77 -4.13
C ALA A 112 4.35 -5.84 -5.52
N ASP A 113 3.04 -6.07 -5.56
CA ASP A 113 2.27 -6.09 -6.81
C ASP A 113 2.23 -4.70 -7.47
N ILE A 114 2.24 -3.64 -6.66
CA ILE A 114 2.20 -2.24 -7.08
C ILE A 114 3.27 -1.43 -6.35
N VAL A 115 4.00 -0.58 -7.10
CA VAL A 115 4.92 0.41 -6.55
C VAL A 115 4.41 1.80 -6.87
N ILE A 116 4.20 2.63 -5.84
CA ILE A 116 3.72 4.01 -5.96
C ILE A 116 4.83 4.97 -5.54
N PHE A 117 5.13 5.96 -6.37
CA PHE A 117 6.07 7.03 -6.04
C PHE A 117 5.31 8.27 -5.59
N ILE A 118 5.71 8.82 -4.45
CA ILE A 118 5.16 10.05 -3.87
C ILE A 118 6.32 10.97 -3.52
N ASP A 119 6.24 12.24 -3.93
CA ASP A 119 7.26 13.23 -3.59
C ASP A 119 7.17 13.62 -2.10
N ALA A 120 8.31 13.93 -1.48
CA ALA A 120 8.38 14.17 -0.04
C ALA A 120 7.67 15.44 0.44
N ASP A 121 7.45 16.39 -0.48
CA ASP A 121 6.88 17.72 -0.24
C ASP A 121 5.39 17.84 -0.59
N VAL A 122 4.73 16.73 -0.93
CA VAL A 122 3.29 16.73 -1.22
C VAL A 122 2.44 16.48 0.02
N ARG A 123 1.19 16.93 -0.04
CA ARG A 123 0.13 16.51 0.88
C ARG A 123 -0.93 15.78 0.08
N LEU A 124 -1.34 14.62 0.56
CA LEU A 124 -2.42 13.88 -0.09
C LEU A 124 -3.75 14.53 0.29
N ALA A 125 -4.61 14.75 -0.70
CA ALA A 125 -5.92 15.32 -0.44
C ALA A 125 -6.74 14.35 0.43
N ASN A 126 -7.26 14.84 1.54
CA ASN A 126 -8.27 14.12 2.31
C ASN A 126 -9.63 14.52 1.76
N GLU A 127 -10.28 13.63 1.00
CA GLU A 127 -11.71 13.81 0.74
C GLU A 127 -12.48 13.51 2.03
N HIS A 128 -13.10 14.56 2.56
CA HIS A 128 -14.27 14.47 3.42
C HIS A 128 -15.52 14.52 2.55
#